data_AF-A0A1A9GBR9-F1
#
_entry.id   AF-A0A1A9GBR9-F1
#
_cell.length_a   1.000
_cell.length_b   1.000
_cell.length_c   1.000
_cell.angle_alpha   90.00
_cell.angle_beta   90.00
_cell.angle_gamma   90.00
#
_symmetry.space_group_name_H-M   'P 1'
#
loop_
_entity.id
_entity.type
_entity.pdbx_description
1 polymer ?
#
loop_
_entity_poly.entity_id
_entity_poly.type
_entity_poly.pdbx_seq_one_letter_code
_entity_poly.pdbx_strand_id
1 'polypeptide(L)'
;MKNLETLPTPACRRFMLEYGPKRPGIRRALALSLLFVALVCTGLYLEFLAGRNWNAGEAVLLVHLALGLIFTALFLSWIGGHVLRGLPRSQRPAFSVLSWLLLAKFVLVVVTGLMMTLPTVVYLAGGLWFWSFEATHVLTFLHLWASLAAAAGFLVHLGMRHWVLRVDRQKRCLS
;
A
#
# COMPACT_ATOMS: atom_id res chain seq x y z
N MET A 1 -4.82 -9.24 -49.68
CA MET A 1 -4.19 -9.51 -48.37
C MET A 1 -3.86 -8.17 -47.73
N LYS A 2 -4.71 -7.66 -46.84
CA LYS A 2 -4.55 -6.37 -46.15
C LYS A 2 -4.14 -6.63 -44.70
N ASN A 3 -3.15 -5.86 -44.23
CA ASN A 3 -2.82 -5.53 -42.84
C ASN A 3 -2.31 -6.65 -41.92
N LEU A 4 -0.98 -6.84 -41.93
CA LEU A 4 -0.21 -7.48 -40.85
C LEU A 4 0.68 -6.48 -40.08
N GLU A 5 0.45 -5.17 -40.23
CA GLU A 5 1.29 -4.11 -39.63
C GLU A 5 0.85 -3.63 -38.24
N THR A 6 -0.17 -4.22 -37.60
CA THR A 6 -0.65 -3.73 -36.30
C THR A 6 -0.19 -4.58 -35.11
N LEU A 7 0.97 -5.23 -35.21
CA LEU A 7 1.57 -5.91 -34.06
C LEU A 7 2.54 -4.95 -33.35
N PRO A 8 2.26 -4.53 -32.11
CA PRO A 8 3.18 -3.68 -31.37
C PRO A 8 4.55 -4.35 -31.25
N THR A 9 5.62 -3.57 -31.41
CA THR A 9 7.01 -4.01 -31.33
C THR A 9 7.24 -4.95 -30.14
N PRO A 10 8.18 -5.92 -30.22
CA PRO A 10 8.32 -6.99 -29.21
C PRO A 10 8.53 -6.46 -27.77
N ALA A 11 9.15 -5.30 -27.60
CA ALA A 11 9.26 -4.61 -26.30
C ALA A 11 7.89 -4.16 -25.76
N CYS A 12 7.04 -3.62 -26.63
CA CYS A 12 5.69 -3.19 -26.33
C CYS A 12 4.75 -4.40 -26.07
N ARG A 13 4.98 -5.53 -26.78
CA ARG A 13 4.32 -6.82 -26.52
C ARG A 13 4.69 -7.38 -25.15
N ARG A 14 5.97 -7.34 -24.75
CA ARG A 14 6.43 -7.79 -23.42
C ARG A 14 5.89 -6.91 -22.30
N PHE A 15 5.81 -5.59 -22.52
CA PHE A 15 5.22 -4.64 -21.59
C PHE A 15 3.70 -4.81 -21.47
N MET A 16 2.97 -5.00 -22.57
CA MET A 16 1.53 -5.32 -22.54
C MET A 16 1.25 -6.69 -21.93
N LEU A 17 2.17 -7.65 -22.09
CA LEU A 17 2.08 -8.93 -21.40
C LEU A 17 2.34 -8.75 -19.91
N GLU A 18 3.41 -8.10 -19.47
CA GLU A 18 3.73 -7.93 -18.03
C GLU A 18 2.81 -6.93 -17.28
N TYR A 19 2.32 -5.90 -17.95
CA TYR A 19 1.57 -4.77 -17.37
C TYR A 19 0.20 -4.50 -18.01
N GLY A 20 -0.33 -5.42 -18.81
CA GLY A 20 -1.65 -5.29 -19.44
C GLY A 20 -2.82 -5.48 -18.48
N PRO A 21 -4.01 -4.92 -18.80
CA PRO A 21 -5.19 -4.83 -17.91
C PRO A 21 -5.75 -6.17 -17.41
N LYS A 22 -5.32 -7.30 -17.99
CA LYS A 22 -5.81 -8.65 -17.67
C LYS A 22 -4.90 -9.47 -16.73
N ARG A 23 -3.84 -8.90 -16.13
CA ARG A 23 -2.90 -9.68 -15.29
C ARG A 23 -3.08 -9.53 -13.77
N PRO A 24 -2.78 -10.60 -12.99
CA PRO A 24 -2.99 -10.66 -11.53
C PRO A 24 -2.23 -9.58 -10.75
N GLY A 25 -1.10 -9.08 -11.25
CA GLY A 25 -0.33 -8.02 -10.59
C GLY A 25 -1.08 -6.68 -10.47
N ILE A 26 -1.88 -6.30 -11.47
CA ILE A 26 -2.69 -5.06 -11.42
C ILE A 26 -3.87 -5.25 -10.47
N ARG A 27 -4.55 -6.40 -10.51
CA ARG A 27 -5.65 -6.70 -9.59
C ARG A 27 -5.19 -6.69 -8.14
N ARG A 28 -4.01 -7.24 -7.88
CA ARG A 28 -3.41 -7.29 -6.55
C ARG A 28 -2.96 -5.91 -6.06
N ALA A 29 -2.35 -5.11 -6.93
CA ALA A 29 -2.01 -3.72 -6.61
C ALA A 29 -3.27 -2.88 -6.34
N LEU A 30 -4.34 -3.06 -7.13
CA LEU A 30 -5.63 -2.41 -6.90
C LEU A 30 -6.23 -2.84 -5.55
N ALA A 31 -6.25 -4.14 -5.25
CA ALA A 31 -6.75 -4.66 -3.99
C ALA A 31 -5.97 -4.07 -2.78
N LEU A 32 -4.64 -4.06 -2.84
CA LEU A 32 -3.80 -3.43 -1.81
C LEU A 32 -4.09 -1.93 -1.68
N SER A 33 -4.33 -1.23 -2.80
CA SER A 33 -4.68 0.20 -2.78
C SER A 33 -6.02 0.44 -2.08
N LEU A 34 -7.05 -0.35 -2.42
CA LEU A 34 -8.37 -0.24 -1.81
C LEU A 34 -8.34 -0.60 -0.32
N LEU A 35 -7.63 -1.67 0.05
CA LEU A 35 -7.42 -2.05 1.44
C LEU A 35 -6.71 -0.95 2.22
N PHE A 36 -5.68 -0.34 1.63
CA PHE A 36 -4.95 0.75 2.28
C PHE A 36 -5.83 1.98 2.50
N VAL A 37 -6.66 2.36 1.51
CA VAL A 37 -7.63 3.45 1.68
C VAL A 37 -8.62 3.13 2.80
N ALA A 38 -9.18 1.92 2.82
CA ALA A 38 -10.09 1.49 3.88
C ALA A 38 -9.42 1.53 5.27
N LEU A 39 -8.15 1.11 5.37
CA LEU A 39 -7.37 1.18 6.60
C LEU A 39 -7.14 2.62 7.07
N VAL A 40 -6.80 3.53 6.16
CA VAL A 40 -6.64 4.96 6.51
C VAL A 40 -7.98 5.53 6.99
N CYS A 41 -9.09 5.30 6.28
CA CYS A 41 -10.39 5.80 6.68
C CYS A 41 -10.85 5.26 8.04
N THR A 42 -10.69 3.95 8.27
CA THR A 42 -11.04 3.32 9.56
C THR A 42 -10.11 3.78 10.68
N GLY A 43 -8.81 3.96 10.43
CA GLY A 43 -7.87 4.49 11.42
C GLY A 43 -8.18 5.93 11.82
N LEU A 44 -8.52 6.80 10.86
CA LEU A 44 -8.96 8.16 11.15
C LEU A 44 -10.29 8.20 11.90
N TYR A 45 -11.21 7.29 11.60
CA TYR A 45 -12.44 7.16 12.37
C TYR A 45 -12.13 6.79 13.83
N LEU A 46 -11.25 5.82 14.06
CA LEU A 46 -10.87 5.41 15.41
C LEU A 46 -10.25 6.55 16.21
N GLU A 47 -9.34 7.31 15.60
CA GLU A 47 -8.66 8.42 16.25
C GLU A 47 -9.60 9.59 16.59
N PHE A 48 -10.47 9.99 15.65
CA PHE A 48 -11.20 11.26 15.77
C PHE A 48 -12.69 11.10 16.12
N LEU A 49 -13.27 9.91 15.93
CA LEU A 49 -14.73 9.72 16.00
C LEU A 49 -15.16 8.60 16.95
N ALA A 50 -14.33 7.60 17.24
CA ALA A 50 -14.72 6.48 18.11
C ALA A 50 -15.13 6.93 19.52
N GLY A 51 -14.53 8.00 20.05
CA GLY A 51 -14.91 8.58 21.34
C GLY A 51 -16.35 9.12 21.40
N ARG A 52 -16.99 9.37 20.25
CA ARG A 52 -18.39 9.83 20.18
C ARG A 52 -19.40 8.68 20.22
N ASN A 53 -18.99 7.47 19.83
CA ASN A 53 -19.84 6.28 19.84
C ASN A 53 -18.98 5.04 20.05
N TRP A 54 -18.94 4.58 21.30
CA TRP A 54 -18.10 3.46 21.71
C TRP A 54 -18.40 2.17 20.95
N ASN A 55 -19.68 1.81 20.80
CA ASN A 55 -20.09 0.58 20.11
C ASN A 55 -19.67 0.58 18.63
N ALA A 56 -19.80 1.74 17.96
CA ALA A 56 -19.33 1.89 16.59
C ALA A 56 -17.79 1.86 16.53
N GLY A 57 -17.11 2.47 17.51
CA GLY A 57 -15.66 2.42 17.65
C GLY A 57 -15.12 0.99 17.76
N GLU A 58 -15.72 0.16 18.61
CA GLU A 58 -15.34 -1.24 18.77
C GLU A 58 -15.51 -2.05 17.47
N ALA A 59 -16.66 -1.89 16.80
CA ALA A 59 -16.91 -2.55 15.52
C ALA A 59 -15.89 -2.12 14.45
N VAL A 60 -15.60 -0.81 14.36
CA VAL A 60 -14.60 -0.28 13.42
C VAL A 60 -13.19 -0.77 13.78
N LEU A 61 -12.86 -0.92 15.06
CA LEU A 61 -11.58 -1.46 15.51
C LEU A 61 -11.39 -2.89 15.02
N LEU A 62 -12.39 -3.75 15.21
CA LEU A 62 -12.35 -5.14 14.72
C LEU A 62 -12.19 -5.20 13.21
N VAL A 63 -12.92 -4.36 12.47
CA VAL A 63 -12.77 -4.24 11.01
C VAL A 63 -11.38 -3.78 10.63
N HIS A 64 -10.84 -2.75 11.30
CA HIS A 64 -9.49 -2.24 11.04
C HIS A 64 -8.42 -3.31 11.26
N LEU A 65 -8.51 -4.07 12.37
CA LEU A 65 -7.61 -5.18 12.67
C LEU A 65 -7.68 -6.27 11.60
N ALA A 66 -8.90 -6.70 11.23
CA ALA A 66 -9.09 -7.73 10.20
C ALA A 66 -8.53 -7.30 8.84
N LEU A 67 -8.85 -6.07 8.40
CA LEU A 67 -8.31 -5.50 7.16
C LEU A 67 -6.78 -5.34 7.23
N GLY A 68 -6.24 -4.99 8.40
CA GLY A 68 -4.80 -4.79 8.61
C GLY A 68 -4.02 -6.08 8.47
N LEU A 69 -4.54 -7.18 9.03
CA LEU A 69 -3.97 -8.52 8.88
C LEU A 69 -4.04 -9.00 7.42
N ILE A 70 -5.19 -8.83 6.75
CA ILE A 70 -5.36 -9.18 5.33
C ILE A 70 -4.37 -8.38 4.46
N PHE A 71 -4.30 -7.08 4.67
CA PHE A 71 -3.37 -6.20 3.96
C PHE A 71 -1.93 -6.65 4.18
N THR A 72 -1.54 -6.92 5.43
CA THR A 72 -0.18 -7.36 5.79
C THR A 72 0.19 -8.65 5.08
N ALA A 73 -0.67 -9.68 5.13
CA ALA A 73 -0.42 -10.95 4.46
C ALA A 73 -0.29 -10.79 2.93
N LEU A 74 -1.19 -10.02 2.32
CA LEU A 74 -1.16 -9.75 0.88
C LEU A 74 0.05 -8.90 0.46
N PHE A 75 0.45 -7.94 1.28
CA PHE A 75 1.57 -7.04 1.04
C PHE A 75 2.89 -7.81 1.12
N LEU A 76 3.14 -8.54 2.22
CA LEU A 76 4.39 -9.28 2.43
C LEU A 76 4.63 -10.34 1.35
N SER A 77 3.60 -11.08 0.97
CA SER A 77 3.72 -12.10 -0.08
C SER A 77 3.85 -11.53 -1.50
N TRP A 78 3.69 -10.21 -1.69
CA TRP A 78 3.84 -9.54 -2.97
C TRP A 78 5.11 -8.69 -3.07
N ILE A 79 5.47 -8.01 -1.98
CA ILE A 79 6.41 -6.89 -2.02
C ILE A 79 7.82 -7.30 -2.40
N GLY A 80 8.32 -8.44 -1.91
CA GLY A 80 9.67 -8.91 -2.22
C GLY A 80 9.88 -9.13 -3.72
N GLY A 81 8.96 -9.84 -4.37
CA GLY A 81 9.01 -10.06 -5.82
C GLY A 81 8.80 -8.77 -6.64
N HIS A 82 8.02 -7.82 -6.12
CA HIS A 82 7.79 -6.55 -6.79
C HIS A 82 9.01 -5.62 -6.75
N VAL A 83 9.63 -5.49 -5.57
CA VAL A 83 10.81 -4.64 -5.35
C VAL A 83 12.00 -5.15 -6.16
N LEU A 84 12.32 -6.45 -6.07
CA LEU A 84 13.47 -7.05 -6.74
C LEU A 84 13.44 -6.90 -8.27
N ARG A 85 12.24 -6.92 -8.88
CA ARG A 85 12.10 -6.83 -10.34
C ARG A 85 12.03 -5.38 -10.85
N GLY A 86 11.51 -4.45 -10.03
CA GLY A 86 11.09 -3.12 -10.47
C GLY A 86 11.99 -1.98 -10.02
N LEU A 87 12.26 -1.87 -8.71
CA LEU A 87 12.93 -0.67 -8.16
C LEU A 87 14.37 -0.47 -8.65
N PRO A 88 15.24 -1.50 -8.67
CA PRO A 88 16.65 -1.34 -9.09
C PRO A 88 16.82 -0.95 -10.56
N ARG A 89 15.79 -1.14 -11.39
CA ARG A 89 15.84 -0.91 -12.84
C ARG A 89 15.15 0.37 -13.29
N SER A 90 14.64 1.18 -12.35
CA SER A 90 13.97 2.44 -12.67
C SER A 90 14.96 3.49 -13.17
N GLN A 91 14.77 3.99 -14.39
CA GLN A 91 15.54 5.12 -14.94
C GLN A 91 15.06 6.50 -14.43
N ARG A 92 14.00 6.54 -13.61
CA ARG A 92 13.43 7.79 -13.06
C ARG A 92 13.89 7.95 -11.60
N PRO A 93 14.87 8.82 -11.30
CA PRO A 93 15.49 8.88 -9.97
C PRO A 93 14.51 9.33 -8.88
N ALA A 94 13.75 10.40 -9.12
CA ALA A 94 12.74 10.88 -8.17
C ALA A 94 11.65 9.84 -7.89
N PHE A 95 11.23 9.08 -8.91
CA PHE A 95 10.25 8.00 -8.76
C PHE A 95 10.82 6.85 -7.92
N SER A 96 12.09 6.50 -8.14
CA SER A 96 12.78 5.45 -7.37
C SER A 96 12.92 5.82 -5.90
N VAL A 97 13.39 7.04 -5.61
CA VAL A 97 13.52 7.57 -4.24
C VAL A 97 12.17 7.57 -3.52
N LEU A 98 11.13 8.11 -4.16
CA LEU A 98 9.79 8.10 -3.59
C LEU A 98 9.28 6.68 -3.33
N SER A 99 9.57 5.73 -4.22
CA SER A 99 9.19 4.33 -4.06
C SER A 99 9.85 3.68 -2.85
N TRP A 100 11.14 3.95 -2.62
CA TRP A 100 11.87 3.46 -1.43
C TRP A 100 11.35 4.08 -0.14
N LEU A 101 11.11 5.40 -0.14
CA LEU A 101 10.52 6.08 1.02
C LEU A 101 9.13 5.54 1.34
N LEU A 102 8.31 5.34 0.31
CA LEU A 102 6.96 4.79 0.47
C LEU A 102 7.03 3.35 1.02
N LEU A 103 7.94 2.52 0.52
CA LEU A 103 8.18 1.18 1.05
C LEU A 103 8.57 1.22 2.53
N ALA A 104 9.52 2.07 2.91
CA ALA A 104 9.93 2.25 4.30
C ALA A 104 8.76 2.68 5.19
N LYS A 105 7.90 3.58 4.71
CA LYS A 105 6.69 3.99 5.43
C LYS A 105 5.68 2.85 5.57
N PHE A 106 5.43 2.06 4.53
CA PHE A 106 4.57 0.87 4.64
C PHE A 106 5.11 -0.15 5.64
N VAL A 107 6.43 -0.39 5.65
CA VAL A 107 7.05 -1.27 6.66
C VAL A 107 6.82 -0.72 8.06
N LEU A 108 7.04 0.59 8.27
CA LEU A 108 6.81 1.23 9.56
C LEU A 108 5.34 1.10 10.01
N VAL A 109 4.38 1.34 9.11
CA VAL A 109 2.93 1.19 9.39
C VAL A 109 2.59 -0.25 9.77
N VAL A 110 3.07 -1.23 9.00
CA VAL A 110 2.81 -2.66 9.27
C VAL A 110 3.41 -3.07 10.61
N VAL A 111 4.67 -2.73 10.88
CA VAL A 111 5.35 -3.10 12.13
C VAL A 111 4.66 -2.49 13.33
N THR A 112 4.40 -1.17 13.30
CA THR A 112 3.71 -0.49 14.41
C THR A 112 2.29 -1.02 14.61
N GLY A 113 1.55 -1.29 13.54
CA GLY A 113 0.21 -1.88 13.61
C GLY A 113 0.24 -3.27 14.25
N LEU A 114 1.15 -4.15 13.84
CA LEU A 114 1.34 -5.46 14.46
C LEU A 114 1.74 -5.37 15.93
N MET A 115 2.62 -4.44 16.29
CA MET A 115 2.99 -4.23 17.70
C MET A 115 1.79 -3.80 18.55
N MET A 116 0.89 -2.98 17.99
CA MET A 116 -0.33 -2.55 18.66
C MET A 116 -1.37 -3.67 18.80
N THR A 117 -1.31 -4.73 17.98
CA THR A 117 -2.21 -5.89 18.13
C THR A 117 -1.73 -6.92 19.17
N LEU A 118 -0.45 -6.88 19.56
CA LEU A 118 0.13 -7.87 20.48
C LEU A 118 -0.61 -7.98 21.82
N PRO A 119 -0.98 -6.89 22.52
CA PRO A 119 -1.74 -7.00 23.77
C PRO A 119 -3.04 -7.78 23.61
N THR A 120 -3.77 -7.52 22.51
CA THR A 120 -5.00 -8.26 22.17
C THR A 120 -4.74 -9.74 21.93
N VAL A 121 -3.66 -10.08 21.21
CA VAL A 121 -3.28 -11.49 20.97
C VAL A 121 -2.91 -12.20 22.27
N VAL A 122 -2.14 -11.55 23.15
CA VAL A 122 -1.77 -12.11 24.46
C VAL A 122 -3.00 -12.31 25.34
N TYR A 123 -3.91 -11.34 25.36
CA TYR A 123 -5.18 -11.44 26.06
C TYR A 123 -6.02 -12.64 25.60
N LEU A 124 -6.17 -12.81 24.27
CA LEU A 124 -6.89 -13.94 23.70
C LEU A 124 -6.20 -15.31 23.95
N ALA A 125 -4.89 -15.31 24.17
CA ALA A 125 -4.12 -16.49 24.56
C ALA A 125 -4.20 -16.81 26.07
N GLY A 126 -4.97 -16.03 26.85
CA GLY A 126 -5.13 -16.21 28.29
C GLY A 126 -4.05 -15.53 29.15
N GLY A 127 -3.18 -14.73 28.54
CA GLY A 127 -2.21 -13.90 29.27
C GLY A 127 -2.75 -12.51 29.57
N LEU A 128 -2.14 -11.80 30.51
CA LEU A 128 -2.45 -10.39 30.77
C LEU A 128 -1.18 -9.56 30.64
N TRP A 129 -1.06 -8.86 29.52
CA TRP A 129 0.10 -8.01 29.23
C TRP A 129 -0.30 -6.84 28.35
N PHE A 130 0.22 -5.67 28.70
CA PHE A 130 0.02 -4.43 27.97
C PHE A 130 1.34 -3.69 27.86
N TRP A 131 1.48 -2.90 26.81
CA TRP A 131 2.56 -1.92 26.72
C TRP A 131 2.45 -0.88 27.83
N SER A 132 3.56 -0.22 28.17
CA SER A 132 3.50 0.99 28.98
C SER A 132 2.68 2.07 28.26
N PHE A 133 2.12 3.02 29.02
CA PHE A 133 1.41 4.15 28.43
C PHE A 133 2.28 4.91 27.42
N GLU A 134 3.54 5.17 27.76
CA GLU A 134 4.51 5.83 26.89
C GLU A 134 4.72 5.08 25.57
N ALA A 135 4.91 3.77 25.64
CA ALA A 135 5.07 2.93 24.45
C ALA A 135 3.80 2.93 23.59
N THR A 136 2.62 2.89 24.22
CA THR A 136 1.34 2.98 23.52
C THR A 136 1.20 4.32 22.79
N HIS A 137 1.53 5.44 23.44
CA HIS A 137 1.50 6.76 22.81
C HIS A 137 2.47 6.87 21.63
N VAL A 138 3.70 6.38 21.78
CA VAL A 138 4.71 6.39 20.71
C VAL A 138 4.24 5.51 19.53
N LEU A 139 3.70 4.33 19.80
CA LEU A 139 3.19 3.44 18.75
C LEU A 139 2.02 4.08 18.00
N THR A 140 1.03 4.63 18.70
CA THR A 140 -0.10 5.34 18.07
C THR A 140 0.37 6.52 17.24
N PHE A 141 1.27 7.34 17.78
CA PHE A 141 1.87 8.47 17.05
C PHE A 141 2.56 8.00 15.77
N LEU A 142 3.48 7.03 15.87
CA LEU A 142 4.22 6.52 14.72
C LEU A 142 3.28 5.90 13.69
N HIS A 143 2.30 5.10 14.12
CA HIS A 143 1.35 4.43 13.23
C HIS A 143 0.48 5.44 12.47
N LEU A 144 -0.13 6.39 13.19
CA LEU A 144 -1.00 7.40 12.61
C LEU A 144 -0.23 8.30 11.62
N TRP A 145 0.87 8.92 12.06
CA TRP A 145 1.59 9.85 11.20
C TRP A 145 2.33 9.15 10.05
N ALA A 146 2.82 7.92 10.24
CA ALA A 146 3.38 7.14 9.14
C ALA A 146 2.31 6.75 8.12
N SER A 147 1.09 6.40 8.56
CA SER A 147 -0.01 6.06 7.64
C SER A 147 -0.47 7.26 6.83
N LEU A 148 -0.57 8.45 7.43
CA LEU A 148 -0.86 9.70 6.73
C LEU A 148 0.25 10.07 5.73
N ALA A 149 1.52 9.96 6.14
CA ALA A 149 2.65 10.19 5.24
C ALA A 149 2.68 9.18 4.08
N ALA A 150 2.36 7.91 4.34
CA ALA A 150 2.22 6.88 3.32
C ALA A 150 1.05 7.18 2.37
N ALA A 151 -0.08 7.67 2.87
CA ALA A 151 -1.22 8.08 2.04
C ALA A 151 -0.86 9.21 1.09
N ALA A 152 -0.23 10.28 1.60
CA ALA A 152 0.25 11.38 0.77
C ALA A 152 1.28 10.90 -0.27
N GLY A 153 2.28 10.13 0.16
CA GLY A 153 3.30 9.58 -0.72
C GLY A 153 2.73 8.64 -1.79
N PHE A 154 1.71 7.85 -1.44
CA PHE A 154 1.01 6.96 -2.36
C PHE A 154 0.26 7.73 -3.44
N LEU A 155 -0.43 8.83 -3.08
CA LEU A 155 -1.09 9.71 -4.05
C LEU A 155 -0.08 10.35 -5.01
N VAL A 156 1.03 10.86 -4.49
CA VAL A 156 2.12 11.42 -5.32
C VAL A 156 2.69 10.35 -6.24
N HIS A 157 2.94 9.13 -5.73
CA HIS A 157 3.46 8.01 -6.50
C HIS A 157 2.50 7.61 -7.64
N LEU A 158 1.20 7.53 -7.36
CA LEU A 158 0.17 7.30 -8.38
C LEU A 158 0.14 8.42 -9.43
N GLY A 159 0.23 9.68 -8.99
CA GLY A 159 0.32 10.84 -9.87
C GLY A 159 1.50 10.75 -10.83
N MET A 160 2.70 10.52 -10.31
CA MET A 160 3.92 10.36 -11.11
C MET A 160 3.83 9.19 -12.09
N ARG A 161 3.19 8.08 -11.69
CA ARG A 161 3.00 6.90 -12.55
C ARG A 161 2.08 7.20 -13.73
N HIS A 162 0.99 7.95 -13.53
CA HIS A 162 -0.01 8.17 -14.58
C HIS A 162 0.22 9.45 -15.40
N TRP A 163 0.86 10.46 -14.84
CA TRP A 163 1.05 11.77 -15.50
C TRP A 163 2.21 11.76 -16.50
N VAL A 164 3.38 11.22 -16.11
CA VAL A 164 4.57 11.23 -16.97
C VAL A 164 4.42 10.24 -18.16
N LEU A 165 3.58 9.21 -18.04
CA LEU A 165 3.36 8.25 -19.12
C LEU A 165 2.45 8.77 -20.24
N ARG A 166 1.59 9.79 -20.03
CA ARG A 166 0.79 10.36 -21.12
C ARG A 166 1.65 11.17 -22.10
N VAL A 167 2.60 11.95 -21.59
CA VAL A 167 3.45 12.83 -22.39
C VAL A 167 4.50 12.05 -23.21
N ASP A 168 5.07 10.99 -22.63
CA ASP A 168 6.15 10.21 -23.27
C ASP A 168 5.67 9.04 -24.15
N ARG A 169 4.52 8.40 -23.84
CA ARG A 169 4.02 7.28 -24.67
C ARG A 169 3.44 7.74 -26.00
N GLN A 170 2.86 8.94 -26.04
CA GLN A 170 2.36 9.52 -27.29
C GLN A 170 3.52 9.74 -28.27
N LYS A 171 4.69 10.19 -27.79
CA LYS A 171 5.87 10.40 -28.65
C LYS A 171 6.54 9.12 -29.14
N ARG A 172 6.60 8.06 -28.32
CA ARG A 172 7.33 6.81 -28.66
C ARG A 172 6.54 5.78 -29.47
N CYS A 173 5.23 5.94 -29.61
CA CYS A 173 4.41 5.09 -30.49
C CYS A 173 4.06 5.77 -31.83
N LEU A 174 4.40 7.05 -32.00
CA LEU A 174 4.19 7.84 -33.21
C LEU A 174 5.50 8.11 -33.99
N SER A 175 6.65 7.63 -33.49
CA SER A 175 7.95 7.61 -34.18
C SER A 175 8.31 6.20 -34.59
#